data_AF-A0A978SAM5-F1
#
_entry.id   AF-A0A978SAM5-F1
#
_cell.length_a   1.000
_cell.length_b   1.000
_cell.length_c   1.000
_cell.angle_alpha   90.00
_cell.angle_beta   90.00
_cell.angle_gamma   90.00
#
_symmetry.space_group_name_H-M   'P 1'
#
loop_
_entity.id
_entity.type
_entity.pdbx_description
1 polymer ?
#
loop_
_entity_poly.entity_id
_entity_poly.type
_entity_poly.pdbx_seq_one_letter_code
_entity_poly.pdbx_strand_id
1 'polypeptide(L)'
;MILESFAGLAALVSLKTVISILLAICLSAATGFRVSIPFLLISLVSDFGHLNLPDNADWVASDQALVMFAVATVLEVFGYYIPWVDHALDFVSTPLAVIAGTFITLSVAPDMNPLIQWTLALAAGGGTAGLTKSLLNIFRVSSTAISGGLTNPVLATIELIGAIALTLLAITVPVAGGLLVLLFLPYAFYRIWSFLFRRKLTKVQTTKPQPS
;
A
#
# COMPACT_ATOMS: atom_id res chain seq x y z
N MET A 1 1.04 -35.41 5.69
CA MET A 1 2.13 -34.42 5.48
C MET A 1 2.32 -34.05 4.00
N ILE A 2 2.63 -34.99 3.09
CA ILE A 2 2.82 -34.66 1.66
C ILE A 2 1.50 -34.22 1.00
N LEU A 3 0.40 -34.93 1.23
CA LEU A 3 -0.92 -34.59 0.66
C LEU A 3 -1.46 -33.22 1.14
N GLU A 4 -1.21 -32.84 2.40
CA GLU A 4 -1.61 -31.52 2.91
C GLU A 4 -0.77 -30.38 2.33
N SER A 5 0.52 -30.62 2.06
CA SER A 5 1.39 -29.67 1.35
C SER A 5 0.92 -29.42 -0.09
N PHE A 6 0.54 -30.49 -0.80
CA PHE A 6 -0.04 -30.39 -2.15
C PHE A 6 -1.42 -29.71 -2.15
N ALA A 7 -2.27 -29.99 -1.16
CA ALA A 7 -3.56 -29.32 -1.01
C ALA A 7 -3.40 -27.81 -0.74
N GLY A 8 -2.45 -27.43 0.11
CA GLY A 8 -2.10 -26.02 0.35
C GLY A 8 -1.61 -25.32 -0.92
N LEU A 9 -0.77 -25.98 -1.72
CA LEU A 9 -0.29 -25.44 -3.00
C LEU A 9 -1.42 -25.32 -4.03
N ALA A 10 -2.31 -26.32 -4.12
CA ALA A 10 -3.46 -26.29 -5.02
C ALA A 10 -4.47 -25.19 -4.64
N ALA A 11 -4.68 -24.96 -3.34
CA ALA A 11 -5.52 -23.88 -2.83
C ALA A 11 -4.95 -22.49 -3.19
N LEU A 12 -3.62 -22.32 -3.23
CA LEU A 12 -2.97 -21.08 -3.64
C LEU A 12 -3.16 -20.76 -5.13
N VAL A 13 -3.27 -21.79 -5.98
CA VAL A 13 -3.40 -21.64 -7.44
C VAL A 13 -4.88 -21.56 -7.87
N SER A 14 -5.83 -21.71 -6.95
CA SER A 14 -7.24 -21.54 -7.26
C SER A 14 -7.53 -20.11 -7.75
N LEU A 15 -8.39 -19.98 -8.77
CA LEU A 15 -8.71 -18.68 -9.35
C LEU A 15 -9.26 -17.69 -8.31
N LYS A 16 -10.10 -18.18 -7.38
CA LYS A 16 -10.64 -17.38 -6.27
C LYS A 16 -9.53 -16.83 -5.38
N THR A 17 -8.57 -17.68 -5.01
CA THR A 17 -7.42 -17.30 -4.18
C THR A 17 -6.52 -16.29 -4.88
N VAL A 18 -6.23 -16.50 -6.17
CA VAL A 18 -5.41 -15.57 -6.95
C VAL A 18 -6.08 -14.20 -7.01
N ILE A 19 -7.40 -14.14 -7.25
CA ILE A 19 -8.15 -12.88 -7.25
C ILE A 19 -8.10 -12.21 -5.87
N SER A 20 -8.29 -12.96 -4.79
CA SER A 20 -8.18 -12.44 -3.40
C SER A 20 -6.79 -11.87 -3.11
N ILE A 21 -5.72 -12.55 -3.53
CA ILE A 21 -4.35 -12.07 -3.34
C ILE A 21 -4.11 -10.79 -4.14
N LEU A 22 -4.57 -10.72 -5.39
CA LEU A 22 -4.45 -9.51 -6.22
C LEU A 22 -5.23 -8.34 -5.64
N LEU A 23 -6.43 -8.60 -5.09
CA LEU A 23 -7.23 -7.63 -4.35
C LEU A 23 -6.46 -7.09 -3.14
N ALA A 24 -5.89 -7.97 -2.32
CA ALA A 24 -5.11 -7.57 -1.14
C ALA A 24 -3.86 -6.78 -1.49
N ILE A 25 -3.11 -7.19 -2.52
CA ILE A 25 -1.94 -6.45 -2.99
C ILE A 25 -2.35 -5.04 -3.43
N CYS A 26 -3.45 -4.92 -4.18
CA CYS A 26 -3.93 -3.61 -4.65
C CYS A 26 -4.38 -2.71 -3.49
N LEU A 27 -5.22 -3.24 -2.59
CA LEU A 27 -5.68 -2.50 -1.40
C LEU A 27 -4.53 -2.15 -0.45
N SER A 28 -3.55 -3.04 -0.32
CA SER A 28 -2.35 -2.78 0.48
C SER A 28 -1.48 -1.67 -0.13
N ALA A 29 -1.35 -1.62 -1.45
CA ALA A 29 -0.71 -0.47 -2.08
C ALA A 29 -1.51 0.81 -1.81
N ALA A 30 -2.84 0.76 -1.89
CA ALA A 30 -3.70 1.91 -1.60
C ALA A 30 -3.53 2.43 -0.17
N THR A 31 -3.38 1.55 0.83
CA THR A 31 -3.09 1.98 2.23
C THR A 31 -1.72 2.62 2.36
N GLY A 32 -0.76 2.24 1.51
CA GLY A 32 0.52 2.90 1.39
C GLY A 32 0.43 4.34 0.84
N PHE A 33 -0.63 4.71 0.12
CA PHE A 33 -0.89 6.11 -0.21
C PHE A 33 -1.48 6.84 1.00
N ARG A 34 -2.61 6.34 1.49
CA ARG A 34 -3.34 6.87 2.64
C ARG A 34 -3.99 5.73 3.37
N VAL A 35 -3.81 5.67 4.68
CA VAL A 35 -4.25 4.51 5.46
C VAL A 35 -5.75 4.54 5.67
N SER A 36 -6.33 5.72 5.91
CA SER A 36 -7.76 5.82 6.27
C SER A 36 -8.71 5.63 5.09
N ILE A 37 -8.32 6.10 3.90
CA ILE A 37 -9.17 6.09 2.70
C ILE A 37 -9.62 4.67 2.29
N PRO A 38 -8.73 3.67 2.16
CA PRO A 38 -9.13 2.32 1.79
C PRO A 38 -10.13 1.70 2.77
N PHE A 39 -9.91 1.87 4.08
CA PHE A 39 -10.83 1.34 5.09
C PHE A 39 -12.19 2.04 5.07
N LEU A 40 -12.22 3.37 4.90
CA LEU A 40 -13.49 4.10 4.76
C LEU A 40 -14.28 3.60 3.55
N LEU A 41 -13.63 3.44 2.40
CA LEU A 41 -14.30 2.97 1.19
C LEU A 41 -14.77 1.51 1.30
N ILE A 42 -13.97 0.63 1.91
CA ILE A 42 -14.39 -0.77 2.18
C ILE A 42 -15.61 -0.78 3.10
N SER A 43 -15.58 0.01 4.18
CA SER A 43 -16.68 0.12 5.14
C SER A 43 -17.96 0.63 4.46
N LEU A 44 -17.88 1.71 3.68
CA LEU A 44 -19.01 2.25 2.91
C LEU A 44 -19.59 1.23 1.92
N VAL A 45 -18.75 0.59 1.11
CA VAL A 45 -19.22 -0.36 0.09
C VAL A 45 -19.85 -1.60 0.74
N SER A 46 -19.34 -2.02 1.91
CA SER A 46 -19.92 -3.12 2.67
C SER A 46 -21.29 -2.74 3.26
N ASP A 47 -21.43 -1.54 3.83
CA ASP A 47 -22.69 -1.04 4.39
C ASP A 47 -23.80 -0.87 3.33
N PHE A 48 -23.45 -0.41 2.11
CA PHE A 48 -24.39 -0.35 0.98
C PHE A 48 -24.75 -1.73 0.38
N GLY A 49 -24.30 -2.83 0.99
CA GLY A 49 -24.67 -4.21 0.62
C GLY A 49 -23.98 -4.75 -0.64
N HIS A 50 -22.92 -4.07 -1.11
CA HIS A 50 -22.22 -4.46 -2.34
C HIS A 50 -21.00 -5.35 -2.10
N LEU A 51 -20.59 -5.58 -0.84
CA LEU A 51 -19.39 -6.36 -0.51
C LEU A 51 -19.59 -7.17 0.77
N ASN A 52 -19.66 -8.49 0.62
CA ASN A 52 -19.66 -9.42 1.74
C ASN A 52 -18.23 -9.60 2.25
N LEU A 53 -17.99 -9.09 3.45
CA LEU A 53 -16.74 -9.32 4.16
C LEU A 53 -16.75 -10.72 4.81
N PRO A 54 -15.58 -11.34 4.99
CA PRO A 54 -15.46 -12.54 5.81
C PRO A 54 -15.59 -12.21 7.30
N ASP A 55 -15.99 -13.19 8.10
CA ASP A 55 -16.28 -13.05 9.55
C ASP A 55 -15.16 -12.35 10.35
N ASN A 56 -13.90 -12.54 9.96
CA ASN A 56 -12.74 -11.91 10.62
C ASN A 56 -12.56 -10.41 10.28
N ALA A 57 -13.35 -9.89 9.34
CA ALA A 57 -13.33 -8.52 8.85
C ALA A 57 -14.69 -7.81 8.97
N ASP A 58 -15.74 -8.49 9.45
CA ASP A 58 -17.08 -7.92 9.64
C ASP A 58 -17.08 -6.65 10.50
N TRP A 59 -16.15 -6.54 11.44
CA TRP A 59 -15.99 -5.34 12.27
C TRP A 59 -15.75 -4.08 11.43
N VAL A 60 -15.16 -4.20 10.23
CA VAL A 60 -14.92 -3.08 9.29
C VAL A 60 -16.23 -2.52 8.74
N ALA A 61 -17.28 -3.34 8.64
CA ALA A 61 -18.60 -2.94 8.18
C ALA A 61 -19.52 -2.39 9.28
N SER A 62 -19.06 -2.31 10.54
CA SER A 62 -19.87 -1.77 11.63
C SER A 62 -20.05 -0.24 11.54
N ASP A 63 -21.20 0.27 11.99
CA ASP A 63 -21.49 1.71 12.09
C ASP A 63 -20.38 2.46 12.84
N GLN A 64 -19.86 1.85 13.92
CA GLN A 64 -18.78 2.42 14.72
C GLN A 64 -17.47 2.52 13.92
N ALA A 65 -17.13 1.49 13.15
CA ALA A 65 -15.94 1.50 12.31
C ALA A 65 -16.08 2.52 11.17
N LEU A 66 -17.25 2.62 10.54
CA LEU A 66 -17.53 3.62 9.51
C LEU A 66 -17.29 5.04 10.02
N VAL A 67 -17.85 5.40 11.18
CA VAL A 67 -17.64 6.72 11.80
C VAL A 67 -16.16 6.93 12.15
N MET A 68 -15.49 5.91 12.71
CA MET A 68 -14.07 5.99 13.04
C MET A 68 -13.21 6.26 11.79
N PHE A 69 -13.42 5.52 10.71
CA PHE A 69 -12.68 5.70 9.46
C PHE A 69 -13.02 7.02 8.77
N ALA A 70 -14.25 7.52 8.90
CA ALA A 70 -14.63 8.83 8.39
C ALA A 70 -13.89 9.95 9.13
N VAL A 71 -13.87 9.91 10.47
CA VAL A 71 -13.12 10.87 11.28
C VAL A 71 -11.62 10.77 11.00
N ALA A 72 -11.08 9.56 10.94
CA ALA A 72 -9.66 9.34 10.61
C ALA A 72 -9.31 9.90 9.24
N THR A 73 -10.18 9.70 8.23
CA THR A 73 -9.99 10.26 6.88
C THR A 73 -10.01 11.78 6.88
N VAL A 74 -10.94 12.40 7.60
CA VAL A 74 -11.00 13.87 7.74
C VAL A 74 -9.69 14.38 8.35
N LEU A 75 -9.25 13.81 9.47
CA LEU A 75 -8.01 14.20 10.13
C LEU A 75 -6.77 13.98 9.24
N GLU A 76 -6.71 12.85 8.55
CA GLU A 76 -5.63 12.52 7.63
C GLU A 76 -5.62 13.47 6.43
N VAL A 77 -6.77 13.78 5.83
CA VAL A 77 -6.86 14.70 4.68
C VAL A 77 -6.43 16.09 5.11
N PHE A 78 -7.06 16.69 6.12
CA PHE A 78 -6.73 18.04 6.55
C PHE A 78 -5.33 18.16 7.14
N GLY A 79 -4.85 17.15 7.87
CA GLY A 79 -3.51 17.15 8.46
C GLY A 79 -2.40 17.28 7.43
N TYR A 80 -2.54 16.65 6.25
CA TYR A 80 -1.55 16.73 5.18
C TYR A 80 -1.51 18.06 4.41
N TYR A 81 -2.46 18.98 4.65
CA TYR A 81 -2.42 20.33 4.06
C TYR A 81 -1.72 21.34 4.96
N ILE A 82 -1.51 21.02 6.23
CA ILE A 82 -0.85 21.89 7.20
C ILE A 82 0.65 21.53 7.23
N PRO A 83 1.56 22.46 6.87
CA PRO A 83 3.00 22.23 7.00
C PRO A 83 3.36 21.87 8.45
N TRP A 84 4.36 21.01 8.65
CA TRP A 84 4.79 20.44 9.94
C TRP A 84 3.89 19.32 10.48
N VAL A 85 2.56 19.48 10.39
CA VAL A 85 1.62 18.41 10.75
C VAL A 85 1.77 17.23 9.80
N ASP A 86 2.00 17.51 8.51
CA ASP A 86 2.30 16.52 7.48
C ASP A 86 3.45 15.58 7.86
N HIS A 87 4.55 16.12 8.41
CA HIS A 87 5.71 15.34 8.84
C HIS A 87 5.42 14.43 10.05
N ALA A 88 4.71 14.95 11.05
CA ALA A 88 4.30 14.15 12.21
C ALA A 88 3.33 13.03 11.79
N LEU A 89 2.41 13.36 10.89
CA LEU A 89 1.42 12.42 10.38
C LEU A 89 2.08 11.34 9.50
N ASP A 90 3.11 11.67 8.72
CA ASP A 90 3.90 10.69 7.97
C ASP A 90 4.69 9.73 8.86
N PHE A 91 5.22 10.22 9.98
CA PHE A 91 5.91 9.37 10.95
C PHE A 91 4.98 8.29 11.53
N VAL A 92 3.74 8.65 11.85
CA VAL A 92 2.73 7.71 12.38
C VAL A 92 2.12 6.85 11.28
N SER A 93 1.86 7.42 10.10
CA SER A 93 1.19 6.73 8.99
C SER A 93 2.08 5.66 8.36
N THR A 94 3.40 5.79 8.45
CA THR A 94 4.33 4.80 7.89
C THR A 94 4.20 3.41 8.53
N PRO A 95 4.34 3.24 9.86
CA PRO A 95 4.09 1.95 10.51
C PRO A 95 2.63 1.55 10.42
N LEU A 96 1.70 2.52 10.48
CA LEU A 96 0.27 2.23 10.38
C LEU A 96 -0.10 1.64 9.01
N ALA A 97 0.50 2.11 7.92
CA ALA A 97 0.28 1.58 6.57
C ALA A 97 0.68 0.10 6.47
N VAL A 98 1.83 -0.28 7.05
CA VAL A 98 2.30 -1.67 7.08
C VAL A 98 1.33 -2.55 7.87
N ILE A 99 0.90 -2.08 9.04
CA ILE A 99 -0.07 -2.80 9.89
C ILE A 99 -1.40 -2.96 9.15
N ALA A 100 -1.92 -1.87 8.58
CA ALA A 100 -3.13 -1.83 7.78
C ALA A 100 -3.10 -2.80 6.59
N GLY A 101 -2.03 -2.74 5.77
CA GLY A 101 -1.87 -3.63 4.62
C GLY A 101 -1.77 -5.11 5.02
N THR A 102 -1.17 -5.38 6.17
CA THR A 102 -1.13 -6.72 6.78
C THR A 102 -2.54 -7.19 7.14
N PHE A 103 -3.32 -6.37 7.87
CA PHE A 103 -4.69 -6.73 8.25
C PHE A 103 -5.61 -6.93 7.04
N ILE A 104 -5.55 -6.06 6.03
CA ILE A 104 -6.32 -6.23 4.78
C ILE A 104 -6.03 -7.59 4.15
N THR A 105 -4.76 -7.95 4.06
CA THR A 105 -4.36 -9.22 3.43
C THR A 105 -4.77 -10.43 4.27
N LEU A 106 -4.76 -10.29 5.60
CA LEU A 106 -5.26 -11.31 6.52
C LEU A 106 -6.76 -11.57 6.29
N SER A 107 -7.52 -10.51 6.01
CA SER A 107 -8.96 -10.58 5.79
C SER A 107 -9.36 -11.27 4.48
N VAL A 108 -8.59 -11.16 3.39
CA VAL A 108 -9.04 -11.67 2.07
C VAL A 108 -8.89 -13.19 1.87
N ALA A 109 -8.16 -13.86 2.76
CA ALA A 109 -7.80 -15.28 2.63
C ALA A 109 -7.97 -16.05 3.95
N PRO A 110 -9.18 -16.07 4.54
CA PRO A 110 -9.42 -16.66 5.87
C PRO A 110 -9.28 -18.20 5.90
N ASP A 111 -9.46 -18.86 4.76
CA ASP A 111 -9.47 -20.33 4.65
C ASP A 111 -8.06 -20.94 4.55
N MET A 112 -7.00 -20.11 4.58
CA MET A 112 -5.62 -20.57 4.46
C MET A 112 -5.08 -21.14 5.77
N ASN A 113 -4.05 -21.99 5.67
CA ASN A 113 -3.26 -22.36 6.85
C ASN A 113 -2.71 -21.09 7.52
N PRO A 114 -2.81 -20.94 8.86
CA PRO A 114 -2.39 -19.72 9.56
C PRO A 114 -0.95 -19.27 9.25
N LEU A 115 -0.01 -20.21 9.10
CA LEU A 115 1.38 -19.88 8.78
C LEU A 115 1.50 -19.21 7.41
N ILE A 116 0.81 -19.76 6.40
CA ILE A 116 0.80 -19.21 5.04
C ILE A 116 0.07 -17.87 5.02
N GLN A 117 -1.06 -17.77 5.71
CA GLN A 117 -1.88 -16.56 5.79
C GLN A 117 -1.09 -15.40 6.40
N TRP A 118 -0.44 -15.59 7.55
CA TRP A 118 0.38 -14.55 8.19
C TRP A 118 1.63 -14.21 7.38
N THR A 119 2.25 -15.19 6.72
CA THR A 119 3.40 -14.94 5.86
C THR A 119 3.01 -14.09 4.65
N LEU A 120 1.90 -14.41 3.99
CA LEU A 120 1.35 -13.60 2.90
C LEU A 120 0.90 -12.23 3.39
N ALA A 121 0.26 -12.15 4.56
CA ALA A 121 -0.18 -10.89 5.13
C ALA A 121 0.99 -9.93 5.38
N LEU A 122 2.09 -10.42 5.96
CA LEU A 122 3.28 -9.60 6.18
C LEU A 122 3.99 -9.27 4.87
N ALA A 123 4.19 -10.25 3.98
CA ALA A 123 4.98 -10.08 2.76
C ALA A 123 4.22 -9.31 1.66
N ALA A 124 3.05 -9.80 1.25
CA ALA A 124 2.25 -9.21 0.18
C ALA A 124 1.38 -8.05 0.67
N GLY A 125 0.92 -8.10 1.92
CA GLY A 125 0.23 -7.00 2.58
C GLY A 125 1.23 -5.95 3.05
N GLY A 126 1.74 -6.10 4.28
CA GLY A 126 2.62 -5.13 4.92
C GLY A 126 3.79 -4.67 4.06
N GLY A 127 4.42 -5.59 3.31
CA GLY A 127 5.49 -5.28 2.36
C GLY A 127 5.05 -4.35 1.23
N THR A 128 3.93 -4.61 0.56
CA THR A 128 3.39 -3.75 -0.51
C THR A 128 3.03 -2.36 0.01
N ALA A 129 2.35 -2.27 1.16
CA ALA A 129 1.99 -0.99 1.78
C ALA A 129 3.24 -0.19 2.17
N GLY A 130 4.20 -0.85 2.82
CA GLY A 130 5.47 -0.25 3.23
C GLY A 130 6.30 0.25 2.07
N LEU A 131 6.41 -0.53 0.99
CA LEU A 131 7.09 -0.12 -0.25
C LEU A 131 6.42 1.11 -0.86
N THR A 132 5.09 1.10 -0.97
CA THR A 132 4.34 2.22 -1.56
C THR A 132 4.51 3.49 -0.73
N LYS A 133 4.36 3.41 0.60
CA LYS A 133 4.54 4.58 1.48
C LYS A 133 5.98 5.09 1.47
N SER A 134 6.96 4.19 1.42
CA SER A 134 8.38 4.58 1.31
C SER A 134 8.66 5.35 0.03
N LEU A 135 8.09 4.94 -1.10
CA LEU A 135 8.22 5.65 -2.37
C LEU A 135 7.64 7.07 -2.28
N LEU A 136 6.48 7.23 -1.66
CA LEU A 136 5.84 8.54 -1.48
C LEU A 136 6.62 9.45 -0.53
N ASN A 137 7.15 8.89 0.56
CA ASN A 137 8.01 9.64 1.48
C ASN A 137 9.27 10.16 0.76
N ILE A 138 9.86 9.38 -0.16
CA ILE A 138 10.99 9.85 -0.99
C ILE A 138 10.56 11.04 -1.87
N PHE A 139 9.37 10.99 -2.47
CA PHE A 139 8.85 12.11 -3.25
C PHE A 139 8.58 13.35 -2.38
N ARG A 140 8.06 13.18 -1.16
CA ARG A 140 7.85 14.28 -0.20
C ARG A 140 9.13 14.93 0.25
N VAL A 141 10.15 14.14 0.59
CA VAL A 141 11.48 14.66 0.94
C VAL A 141 12.07 15.44 -0.22
N SER A 142 11.94 14.92 -1.45
CA SER A 142 12.40 15.61 -2.66
C SER A 142 11.63 16.91 -2.93
N SER A 143 10.30 16.90 -2.78
CA SER A 143 9.42 18.06 -2.89
C SER A 143 9.79 19.14 -1.88
N THR A 144 10.01 18.75 -0.62
CA THR A 144 10.38 19.66 0.46
C THR A 144 11.76 20.27 0.23
N ALA A 145 12.73 19.47 -0.22
CA ALA A 145 14.08 19.94 -0.51
C ALA A 145 14.14 20.97 -1.66
N ILE A 146 13.23 20.88 -2.64
CA ILE A 146 13.21 21.78 -3.80
C ILE A 146 12.36 23.03 -3.55
N SER A 147 11.22 22.88 -2.88
CA SER A 147 10.20 23.95 -2.75
C SER A 147 10.07 24.56 -1.36
N GLY A 148 10.81 24.06 -0.36
CA GLY A 148 10.60 24.43 1.04
C GLY A 148 9.26 23.94 1.61
N GLY A 149 8.63 22.94 0.99
CA GLY A 149 7.36 22.36 1.41
C GLY A 149 6.12 22.97 0.74
N LEU A 150 6.28 24.00 -0.09
CA LEU A 150 5.17 24.65 -0.80
C LEU A 150 4.44 23.71 -1.78
N THR A 151 5.12 22.70 -2.31
CA THR A 151 4.51 21.70 -3.22
C THR A 151 3.94 20.47 -2.50
N ASN A 152 4.06 20.37 -1.17
CA ASN A 152 3.54 19.22 -0.41
C ASN A 152 2.01 19.05 -0.50
N PRO A 153 1.18 20.12 -0.50
CA PRO A 153 -0.27 19.97 -0.66
C PRO A 153 -0.67 19.37 -2.02
N VAL A 154 0.08 19.65 -3.08
CA VAL A 154 -0.14 19.05 -4.41
C VAL A 154 0.12 17.54 -4.35
N LEU A 155 1.22 17.14 -3.72
CA LEU A 155 1.54 15.72 -3.52
C LEU A 155 0.51 15.03 -2.62
N ALA A 156 0.05 15.69 -1.55
CA ALA A 156 -1.02 15.18 -0.69
C ALA A 156 -2.34 14.94 -1.44
N THR A 157 -2.63 15.78 -2.44
CA THR A 157 -3.80 15.63 -3.32
C THR A 157 -3.62 14.44 -4.27
N ILE A 158 -2.43 14.30 -4.88
CA ILE A 158 -2.11 13.15 -5.73
C ILE A 158 -2.22 11.85 -4.94
N GLU A 159 -1.74 11.84 -3.69
CA GLU A 159 -1.84 10.67 -2.83
C GLU A 159 -3.29 10.32 -2.48
N LEU A 160 -4.12 11.34 -2.22
CA LEU A 160 -5.55 11.15 -1.99
C LEU A 160 -6.25 10.54 -3.20
N ILE A 161 -6.03 11.10 -4.38
CA ILE A 161 -6.61 10.59 -5.63
C ILE A 161 -6.11 9.17 -5.90
N GLY A 162 -4.81 8.92 -5.70
CA GLY A 162 -4.20 7.60 -5.86
C GLY A 162 -4.81 6.55 -4.93
N ALA A 163 -5.01 6.88 -3.65
CA ALA A 163 -5.66 5.98 -2.68
C ALA A 163 -7.10 5.66 -3.09
N ILE A 164 -7.91 6.67 -3.42
CA ILE A 164 -9.30 6.48 -3.85
C ILE A 164 -9.34 5.62 -5.13
N ALA A 165 -8.54 5.97 -6.14
CA ALA A 165 -8.54 5.29 -7.43
C ALA A 165 -8.09 3.83 -7.31
N LEU A 166 -7.02 3.54 -6.55
CA LEU A 166 -6.57 2.17 -6.34
C LEU A 166 -7.57 1.35 -5.53
N THR A 167 -8.20 1.92 -4.50
CA THR A 167 -9.22 1.20 -3.73
C THR A 167 -10.44 0.88 -4.59
N LEU A 168 -10.96 1.85 -5.36
CA LEU A 168 -12.10 1.60 -6.25
C LEU A 168 -11.74 0.59 -7.34
N LEU A 169 -10.52 0.66 -7.91
CA LEU A 169 -10.04 -0.31 -8.88
C LEU A 169 -9.90 -1.71 -8.27
N ALA A 170 -9.41 -1.82 -7.03
CA ALA A 170 -9.29 -3.09 -6.32
C ALA A 170 -10.66 -3.75 -6.07
N ILE A 171 -11.68 -2.95 -5.73
CA ILE A 171 -13.04 -3.44 -5.47
C ILE A 171 -13.75 -3.84 -6.78
N THR A 172 -13.60 -3.03 -7.84
CA THR A 172 -14.36 -3.23 -9.10
C THR A 172 -13.70 -4.23 -10.04
N VAL A 173 -12.37 -4.16 -10.20
CA VAL A 173 -11.60 -5.01 -11.11
C VAL A 173 -10.29 -5.44 -10.42
N PRO A 174 -10.37 -6.37 -9.42
CA PRO A 174 -9.22 -6.70 -8.58
C PRO A 174 -8.01 -7.20 -9.35
N VAL A 175 -8.25 -7.95 -10.44
CA VAL A 175 -7.18 -8.46 -11.31
C VAL A 175 -6.38 -7.32 -11.95
N ALA A 176 -7.07 -6.31 -12.48
CA ALA A 176 -6.41 -5.16 -13.10
C ALA A 176 -5.64 -4.34 -12.07
N GLY A 177 -6.23 -4.09 -10.90
CA GLY A 177 -5.59 -3.35 -9.81
C GLY A 177 -4.34 -4.06 -9.26
N GLY A 178 -4.44 -5.36 -8.99
CA GLY A 178 -3.31 -6.15 -8.49
C GLY A 178 -2.16 -6.23 -9.50
N LEU A 179 -2.46 -6.45 -10.78
CA LEU A 179 -1.43 -6.47 -11.84
C LEU A 179 -0.77 -5.10 -12.01
N LEU A 180 -1.54 -4.01 -11.96
CA LEU A 180 -0.99 -2.65 -12.01
C LEU A 180 0.06 -2.45 -10.92
N VAL A 181 -0.25 -2.83 -9.68
CA VAL A 181 0.68 -2.70 -8.54
C VAL A 181 1.90 -3.61 -8.69
N LEU A 182 1.68 -4.88 -9.08
CA LEU A 182 2.75 -5.85 -9.29
C LEU A 182 3.73 -5.45 -10.40
N LEU A 183 3.27 -4.71 -11.41
CA LEU A 183 4.14 -4.18 -12.46
C LEU A 183 4.79 -2.86 -12.04
N PHE A 184 4.03 -1.97 -11.42
CA PHE A 184 4.47 -0.62 -11.09
C PHE A 184 5.53 -0.58 -9.99
N LEU A 185 5.34 -1.30 -8.87
CA LEU A 185 6.25 -1.19 -7.72
C LEU A 185 7.66 -1.72 -8.02
N PRO A 186 7.84 -2.92 -8.63
CA PRO A 186 9.17 -3.38 -9.02
C PRO A 186 9.82 -2.48 -10.07
N TYR A 187 9.05 -1.95 -11.02
CA TYR A 187 9.55 -0.99 -12.01
C TYR A 187 10.04 0.30 -11.35
N ALA A 188 9.25 0.88 -10.43
CA ALA A 188 9.61 2.08 -9.69
C ALA A 188 10.88 1.84 -8.85
N PHE A 189 10.95 0.71 -8.15
CA PHE A 189 12.11 0.32 -7.36
C PHE A 189 13.36 0.17 -8.23
N TYR A 190 13.28 -0.56 -9.34
CA TYR A 190 14.37 -0.71 -10.31
C TYR A 190 14.86 0.63 -10.86
N ARG A 191 13.94 1.55 -11.17
CA ARG A 191 14.28 2.89 -11.69
C ARG A 191 15.04 3.72 -10.64
N ILE A 192 14.60 3.69 -9.38
CA ILE A 192 15.29 4.40 -8.28
C ILE A 192 16.66 3.78 -8.01
N TRP A 193 16.72 2.46 -7.90
CA TRP A 193 17.96 1.74 -7.66
C TRP A 193 19.01 2.01 -8.74
N SER A 194 18.61 1.91 -10.00
CA SER A 194 19.50 2.16 -11.14
C SER A 194 19.99 3.61 -11.19
N PHE A 195 19.16 4.59 -10.83
CA PHE A 195 19.59 5.99 -10.73
C PHE A 195 20.64 6.21 -9.61
N LEU A 196 20.41 5.61 -8.44
CA LEU A 196 21.34 5.73 -7.30
C LEU A 196 22.67 5.01 -7.56
N PHE A 197 22.65 3.82 -8.17
CA PHE A 197 23.86 3.05 -8.48
C PHE A 197 24.66 3.63 -9.64
N ARG A 198 24.01 4.20 -10.68
CA ARG A 198 24.72 4.84 -11.81
C ARG A 198 25.58 6.02 -11.37
N ARG A 199 25.18 6.77 -10.33
CA ARG A 199 25.98 7.89 -9.78
C ARG A 199 27.29 7.45 -9.10
N LYS A 200 27.38 6.21 -8.61
CA LYS A 200 28.60 5.69 -7.97
C LYS A 200 29.71 5.34 -8.98
N LEU A 201 29.37 4.93 -10.20
CA LEU A 201 30.35 4.59 -11.23
C LEU A 201 31.02 5.81 -11.87
N THR A 202 30.31 6.94 -11.98
CA THR A 202 30.86 8.18 -12.55
C THR A 202 31.91 8.84 -11.66
N LYS A 203 31.81 8.72 -10.32
CA LYS A 203 32.81 9.25 -9.38
C LYS A 203 34.14 8.49 -9.38
N VAL A 204 34.16 7.22 -9.80
CA VAL A 204 35.38 6.39 -9.85
C VAL A 204 36.23 6.68 -11.09
N GLN A 205 35.64 7.21 -12.17
CA GLN A 205 36.36 7.55 -13.40
C GLN A 205 37.05 8.92 -13.37
N THR A 206 36.62 9.86 -12.51
CA THR A 206 37.24 11.20 -12.39
C THR A 206 38.46 11.24 -11.47
N THR A 207 38.87 10.12 -10.86
CA THR A 207 40.02 10.04 -9.94
C THR A 207 41.23 9.31 -10.55
N LYS A 208 41.23 9.00 -11.85
CA LYS A 208 42.42 8.44 -12.51
C LYS A 208 43.41 9.59 -12.81
N PRO A 209 44.64 9.59 -12.26
CA PRO A 209 45.63 10.59 -12.63
C PRO A 209 46.02 10.41 -14.11
N GLN A 210 46.14 11.52 -14.84
CA GLN A 210 46.69 11.52 -16.20
C GLN A 210 48.16 11.09 -16.14
N PRO A 211 48.61 10.17 -17.01
CA PRO A 211 50.02 9.81 -17.08
C PRO A 211 50.83 11.00 -17.61
N SER A 212 51.87 11.36 -16.85
CA SER A 212 52.91 12.35 -17.19
C SER A 212 53.80 11.89 -18.33
#